data_AF-A0A2V7GVL7-F1
#
_entry.id   AF-A0A2V7GVL7-F1
#
_cell.length_a   1.000
_cell.length_b   1.000
_cell.length_c   1.000
_cell.angle_alpha   90.00
_cell.angle_beta   90.00
_cell.angle_gamma   90.00
#
_symmetry.space_group_name_H-M   'P 1'
#
loop_
_entity.id
_entity.type
_entity.pdbx_description
1 polymer ?
#
loop_
_entity_poly.entity_id
_entity_poly.type
_entity_poly.pdbx_seq_one_letter_code
_entity_poly.pdbx_strand_id
1 'polypeptide(L)'
;MTAASPEHRQVVRYAFYKLDPAWRRLPPERQAAGKVEFAETIERFHGRLLLRPYGLVGIRGDCDVLLWQVAEDLDALVELQTALNRTDLGAYLSIPYSYLAMTRRSIYEFPQDPAHDQRLVIRPSAAKYLFVYPFIKTRSWYALPKTERQRMMDEHVRVGRKYPTIRLNTTYSYGLDDQEFVVAFEGDQPAEFLDLVMELRESEASAYTLRDTPTFTCVQMGLWELLDTLGGAGASRAEPRRPVRDDGFTPVATLAELPAGASKRVYAANDAVALFNVGGTVYAIANRCTHARASLSEGAVDPGRCAVTCPWHAGVFSLETGQVLSGPPVLPVPTYRVKLEGGTILIAPAEAREPTVAR
;
A
#
# COMPACT_ATOMS: atom_id res chain seq x y z
N MET A 1 -2.31 -20.06 -38.09
CA MET A 1 -1.75 -19.28 -36.97
C MET A 1 -2.88 -19.01 -36.00
N THR A 2 -3.00 -19.81 -34.95
CA THR A 2 -3.91 -19.54 -33.84
C THR A 2 -3.43 -18.27 -33.15
N ALA A 3 -4.25 -17.21 -33.15
CA ALA A 3 -3.95 -16.01 -32.40
C ALA A 3 -3.84 -16.41 -30.92
N ALA A 4 -2.64 -16.27 -30.34
CA ALA A 4 -2.47 -16.45 -28.92
C ALA A 4 -3.43 -15.50 -28.20
N SER A 5 -4.21 -16.01 -27.24
CA SER A 5 -5.06 -15.18 -26.39
C SER A 5 -4.21 -14.01 -25.83
N PRO A 6 -4.72 -12.77 -25.84
CA PRO A 6 -3.94 -11.63 -25.39
C PRO A 6 -3.46 -11.86 -23.96
N GLU A 7 -2.15 -11.68 -23.73
CA GLU A 7 -1.58 -11.77 -22.39
C GLU A 7 -2.25 -10.75 -21.48
N HIS A 8 -2.75 -11.19 -20.33
CA HIS A 8 -3.27 -10.29 -19.31
C HIS A 8 -2.13 -9.43 -18.74
N ARG A 9 -2.26 -8.10 -18.82
CA ARG A 9 -1.24 -7.14 -18.40
C ARG A 9 -1.86 -6.13 -17.46
N GLN A 10 -1.14 -5.80 -16.40
CA GLN A 10 -1.54 -4.78 -15.45
C GLN A 10 -0.87 -3.45 -15.80
N VAL A 11 -1.61 -2.37 -15.62
CA VAL A 11 -1.08 -1.00 -15.66
C VAL A 11 -0.43 -0.71 -14.32
N VAL A 12 0.78 -0.17 -14.33
CA VAL A 12 1.56 0.16 -13.14
C VAL A 12 1.93 1.63 -13.19
N ARG A 13 1.65 2.35 -12.11
CA ARG A 13 2.02 3.76 -11.96
C ARG A 13 2.72 3.99 -10.63
N TYR A 14 3.86 4.67 -10.69
CA TYR A 14 4.59 5.15 -9.52
C TYR A 14 4.36 6.65 -9.40
N ALA A 15 3.35 7.05 -8.62
CA ALA A 15 2.98 8.46 -8.45
C ALA A 15 3.66 9.05 -7.21
N PHE A 16 4.56 10.00 -7.42
CA PHE A 16 5.26 10.70 -6.35
C PHE A 16 4.59 12.04 -6.08
N TYR A 17 4.33 12.35 -4.82
CA TYR A 17 3.70 13.60 -4.40
C TYR A 17 4.65 14.44 -3.56
N LYS A 18 4.56 15.76 -3.74
CA LYS A 18 5.21 16.75 -2.89
C LYS A 18 4.16 17.65 -2.25
N LEU A 19 4.23 17.77 -0.93
CA LEU A 19 3.37 18.64 -0.15
C LEU A 19 3.84 20.09 -0.22
N ASP A 20 2.93 20.99 -0.52
CA ASP A 20 3.12 22.43 -0.34
C ASP A 20 3.24 22.75 1.16
N PRO A 21 4.35 23.37 1.61
CA PRO A 21 4.52 23.79 3.00
C PRO A 21 3.40 24.69 3.55
N ALA A 22 2.61 25.36 2.70
CA ALA A 22 1.43 26.13 3.09
C ALA A 22 0.40 25.31 3.86
N TRP A 23 0.24 24.03 3.52
CA TRP A 23 -0.69 23.13 4.21
C TRP A 23 -0.36 23.02 5.72
N ARG A 24 0.92 23.03 6.09
CA ARG A 24 1.37 22.94 7.50
C ARG A 24 1.01 24.17 8.33
N ARG A 25 0.60 25.27 7.71
CA ARG A 25 0.17 26.51 8.37
C ARG A 25 -1.35 26.58 8.58
N LEU A 26 -2.10 25.61 8.07
CA LEU A 26 -3.54 25.52 8.28
C LEU A 26 -3.88 25.22 9.75
N PRO A 27 -5.12 25.51 10.19
CA PRO A 27 -5.60 25.11 11.50
C PRO A 27 -5.46 23.58 11.73
N PRO A 28 -5.08 23.13 12.93
CA PRO A 28 -4.91 21.70 13.26
C PRO A 28 -6.12 20.82 12.90
N GLU A 29 -7.34 21.31 13.14
CA GLU A 29 -8.60 20.65 12.79
C GLU A 29 -8.69 20.34 11.28
N ARG A 30 -8.39 21.33 10.44
CA ARG A 30 -8.42 21.20 8.97
C ARG A 30 -7.32 20.26 8.47
N GLN A 31 -6.13 20.34 9.05
CA GLN A 31 -5.04 19.40 8.74
C GLN A 31 -5.47 17.95 9.00
N ALA A 32 -6.05 17.72 10.17
CA ALA A 32 -6.51 16.39 10.56
C ALA A 32 -7.63 15.91 9.62
N ALA A 33 -8.69 16.71 9.42
CA ALA A 33 -9.81 16.38 8.54
C ALA A 33 -9.35 16.10 7.09
N GLY A 34 -8.45 16.92 6.54
CA GLY A 34 -7.92 16.72 5.19
C GLY A 34 -7.12 15.42 5.03
N LYS A 35 -6.41 14.97 6.08
CA LYS A 35 -5.76 13.65 6.07
C LYS A 35 -6.78 12.51 6.06
N VAL A 36 -7.84 12.60 6.87
CA VAL A 36 -8.91 11.58 6.87
C VAL A 36 -9.58 11.48 5.52
N GLU A 37 -10.03 12.61 4.97
CA GLU A 37 -10.69 12.64 3.66
C GLU A 37 -9.80 12.02 2.57
N PHE A 38 -8.51 12.38 2.55
CA PHE A 38 -7.54 11.83 1.60
C PHE A 38 -7.34 10.32 1.77
N ALA A 39 -7.17 9.85 3.01
CA ALA A 39 -6.99 8.44 3.30
C ALA A 39 -8.22 7.61 2.93
N GLU A 40 -9.42 8.08 3.29
CA GLU A 40 -10.68 7.44 2.95
C GLU A 40 -10.90 7.40 1.44
N THR A 41 -10.52 8.47 0.75
CA THR A 41 -10.58 8.50 -0.71
C THR A 41 -9.70 7.41 -1.31
N ILE A 42 -8.45 7.24 -0.86
CA ILE A 42 -7.58 6.13 -1.29
C ILE A 42 -8.22 4.78 -0.97
N GLU A 43 -8.74 4.61 0.25
CA GLU A 43 -9.28 3.33 0.72
C GLU A 43 -10.51 2.88 -0.08
N ARG A 44 -11.34 3.79 -0.59
CA ARG A 44 -12.47 3.48 -1.50
C ARG A 44 -12.06 2.80 -2.80
N PHE A 45 -10.81 2.98 -3.23
CA PHE A 45 -10.28 2.35 -4.44
C PHE A 45 -9.59 1.01 -4.18
N HIS A 46 -9.44 0.60 -2.91
CA HIS A 46 -8.94 -0.72 -2.61
C HIS A 46 -9.84 -1.82 -3.20
N GLY A 47 -9.23 -2.95 -3.58
CA GLY A 47 -9.94 -4.06 -4.24
C GLY A 47 -10.12 -3.85 -5.74
N ARG A 48 -10.25 -2.61 -6.22
CA ARG A 48 -10.16 -2.27 -7.65
C ARG A 48 -8.74 -1.96 -8.09
N LEU A 49 -7.97 -1.27 -7.24
CA LEU A 49 -6.54 -1.05 -7.41
C LEU A 49 -5.76 -1.69 -6.28
N LEU A 50 -4.57 -2.18 -6.59
CA LEU A 50 -3.55 -2.40 -5.59
C LEU A 50 -2.85 -1.05 -5.36
N LEU A 51 -2.99 -0.56 -4.13
CA LEU A 51 -2.45 0.73 -3.70
C LEU A 51 -1.49 0.50 -2.56
N ARG A 52 -0.24 0.94 -2.73
CA ARG A 52 0.80 0.76 -1.71
C ARG A 52 1.52 2.08 -1.42
N PRO A 53 1.35 2.63 -0.20
CA PRO A 53 1.99 3.89 0.20
C PRO A 53 3.43 3.67 0.67
N TYR A 54 4.29 4.63 0.36
CA TYR A 54 5.66 4.72 0.84
C TYR A 54 6.04 6.17 1.17
N GLY A 55 6.77 6.36 2.26
CA GLY A 55 7.26 7.66 2.70
C GLY A 55 8.66 7.97 2.21
N LEU A 56 8.89 9.24 1.87
CA LEU A 56 10.19 9.80 1.46
C LEU A 56 10.56 11.05 2.29
N VAL A 57 9.71 11.47 3.23
CA VAL A 57 9.99 12.58 4.15
C VAL A 57 11.31 12.33 4.87
N GLY A 58 12.22 13.31 4.81
CA GLY A 58 13.56 13.23 5.41
C GLY A 58 14.60 12.49 4.55
N ILE A 59 14.21 11.92 3.41
CA ILE A 59 15.09 11.19 2.49
C ILE A 59 15.31 12.02 1.21
N ARG A 60 14.25 12.59 0.62
CA ARG A 60 14.32 13.45 -0.57
C ARG A 60 13.73 14.83 -0.31
N GLY A 61 14.30 15.84 -0.96
CA GLY A 61 13.81 17.23 -0.86
C GLY A 61 12.62 17.52 -1.79
N ASP A 62 12.56 16.83 -2.93
CA ASP A 62 11.67 17.11 -4.06
C ASP A 62 10.40 16.25 -4.10
N CYS A 63 10.26 15.24 -3.23
CA CYS A 63 9.01 14.50 -3.04
C CYS A 63 8.92 13.94 -1.61
N ASP A 64 7.69 13.78 -1.10
CA ASP A 64 7.42 13.35 0.28
C ASP A 64 6.74 11.96 0.34
N VAL A 65 5.98 11.61 -0.70
CA VAL A 65 5.15 10.39 -0.74
C VAL A 65 5.30 9.71 -2.10
N LEU A 66 5.32 8.39 -2.10
CA LEU A 66 5.02 7.55 -3.26
C LEU A 66 3.74 6.77 -2.99
N LEU A 67 2.80 6.82 -3.93
CA LEU A 67 1.70 5.86 -4.01
C LEU A 67 1.96 4.95 -5.21
N TRP A 68 2.35 3.71 -4.96
CA TRP A 68 2.48 2.68 -5.98
C TRP A 68 1.09 2.14 -6.31
N GLN A 69 0.69 2.30 -7.57
CA GLN A 69 -0.65 1.97 -8.08
C GLN A 69 -0.53 0.87 -9.12
N VAL A 70 -1.32 -0.20 -8.97
CA VAL A 70 -1.47 -1.24 -9.99
C VAL A 70 -2.96 -1.41 -10.28
N ALA A 71 -3.32 -1.36 -11.55
CA ALA A 71 -4.69 -1.42 -12.04
C ALA A 71 -4.80 -2.35 -13.24
N GLU A 72 -6.02 -2.78 -13.54
CA GLU A 72 -6.33 -3.57 -14.74
C GLU A 72 -6.52 -2.69 -15.98
N ASP A 73 -6.80 -1.40 -15.79
CA ASP A 73 -7.02 -0.42 -16.85
C ASP A 73 -6.52 0.98 -16.44
N LEU A 74 -6.39 1.87 -17.44
CA LEU A 74 -5.93 3.25 -17.24
C LEU A 74 -7.01 4.14 -16.59
N ASP A 75 -8.29 3.85 -16.85
CA ASP A 75 -9.41 4.68 -16.37
C ASP A 75 -9.47 4.66 -14.84
N ALA A 76 -9.20 3.51 -14.21
CA ALA A 76 -9.07 3.37 -12.77
C ALA A 76 -8.01 4.30 -12.16
N LEU A 77 -6.89 4.53 -12.85
CA LEU A 77 -5.86 5.48 -12.40
C LEU A 77 -6.32 6.93 -12.52
N VAL A 78 -7.03 7.26 -13.60
CA VAL A 78 -7.60 8.60 -13.84
C VAL A 78 -8.68 8.91 -12.80
N GLU A 79 -9.57 7.95 -12.51
CA GLU A 79 -10.61 8.09 -11.51
C GLU A 79 -10.03 8.30 -10.10
N LEU A 80 -9.03 7.50 -9.71
CA LEU A 80 -8.33 7.67 -8.44
C LEU A 80 -7.72 9.07 -8.36
N GLN A 81 -6.93 9.48 -9.38
CA GLN A 81 -6.29 10.80 -9.37
C GLN A 81 -7.32 11.94 -9.30
N THR A 82 -8.43 11.80 -10.04
CA THR A 82 -9.53 12.79 -10.03
C THR A 82 -10.16 12.90 -8.66
N ALA A 83 -10.38 11.78 -7.96
CA ALA A 83 -10.92 11.77 -6.62
C ALA A 83 -9.94 12.40 -5.62
N LEU A 84 -8.64 12.06 -5.69
CA LEU A 84 -7.61 12.64 -4.82
C LEU A 84 -7.51 14.16 -4.99
N ASN A 85 -7.55 14.65 -6.23
CA ASN A 85 -7.49 16.08 -6.54
C ASN A 85 -8.69 16.88 -5.98
N ARG A 86 -9.79 16.22 -5.60
CA ARG A 86 -10.98 16.87 -5.00
C ARG A 86 -10.90 17.01 -3.49
N THR A 87 -9.97 16.32 -2.84
CA THR A 87 -9.81 16.39 -1.37
C THR A 87 -9.09 17.67 -0.94
N ASP A 88 -9.31 18.10 0.30
CA ASP A 88 -8.65 19.31 0.84
C ASP A 88 -7.12 19.18 0.85
N LEU A 89 -6.59 18.01 1.25
CA LEU A 89 -5.16 17.74 1.20
C LEU A 89 -4.64 17.67 -0.24
N GLY A 90 -5.42 17.09 -1.15
CA GLY A 90 -5.07 16.98 -2.58
C GLY A 90 -4.76 18.32 -3.24
N ALA A 91 -5.44 19.40 -2.82
CA ALA A 91 -5.18 20.75 -3.30
C ALA A 91 -3.77 21.28 -2.98
N TYR A 92 -3.07 20.67 -2.01
CA TYR A 92 -1.70 21.03 -1.61
C TYR A 92 -0.66 20.01 -2.06
N LEU A 93 -1.04 19.02 -2.88
CA LEU A 93 -0.13 18.02 -3.41
C LEU A 93 0.18 18.31 -4.87
N SER A 94 1.47 18.44 -5.17
CA SER A 94 1.97 18.43 -6.55
C SER A 94 2.51 17.03 -6.88
N ILE A 95 2.56 16.67 -8.17
CA ILE A 95 3.10 15.39 -8.64
C ILE A 95 4.40 15.64 -9.40
N PRO A 96 5.55 15.78 -8.71
CA PRO A 96 6.83 16.04 -9.37
C PRO A 96 7.28 14.90 -10.28
N TYR A 97 6.87 13.66 -9.99
CA TYR A 97 7.21 12.49 -10.80
C TYR A 97 6.02 11.52 -10.90
N SER A 98 5.78 10.99 -12.09
CA SER A 98 4.76 9.96 -12.34
C SER A 98 5.26 9.04 -13.44
N TYR A 99 5.67 7.83 -13.10
CA TYR A 99 6.13 6.86 -14.09
C TYR A 99 5.02 5.87 -14.41
N LEU A 100 4.55 5.88 -15.66
CA LEU A 100 3.55 4.96 -16.17
C LEU A 100 4.23 3.80 -16.91
N ALA A 101 3.81 2.58 -16.62
CA ALA A 101 4.33 1.36 -17.21
C ALA A 101 3.26 0.26 -17.26
N MET A 102 3.59 -0.87 -17.89
CA MET A 102 2.77 -2.08 -17.88
C MET A 102 3.62 -3.31 -17.57
N THR A 103 2.98 -4.34 -16.99
CA THR A 103 3.60 -5.65 -16.87
C THR A 103 3.77 -6.29 -18.25
N ARG A 104 4.91 -6.95 -18.45
CA ARG A 104 5.22 -7.65 -19.71
C ARG A 104 6.28 -8.71 -19.44
N ARG A 105 6.20 -9.83 -20.16
CA ARG A 105 7.27 -10.83 -20.16
C ARG A 105 8.56 -10.27 -20.75
N SER A 106 9.68 -10.64 -20.16
CA SER A 106 11.01 -10.35 -20.70
C SER A 106 11.17 -10.97 -22.08
N ILE A 107 11.80 -10.25 -23.00
CA ILE A 107 12.22 -10.77 -24.31
C ILE A 107 13.48 -11.66 -24.20
N TYR A 108 14.18 -11.56 -23.07
CA TYR A 108 15.34 -12.37 -22.73
C TYR A 108 14.90 -13.60 -21.95
N GLU A 109 15.54 -14.72 -22.28
CA GLU A 109 15.20 -16.04 -21.74
C GLU A 109 16.15 -16.37 -20.60
N PHE A 110 15.58 -16.74 -19.45
CA PHE A 110 16.34 -17.11 -18.26
C PHE A 110 15.80 -18.46 -17.75
N PRO A 111 16.18 -19.60 -18.36
CA PRO A 111 15.56 -20.91 -18.09
C PRO A 111 15.65 -21.38 -16.63
N GLN A 112 16.64 -20.86 -15.90
CA GLN A 112 16.88 -21.17 -14.48
C GLN A 112 16.11 -20.25 -13.52
N ASP A 113 15.23 -19.39 -14.04
CA ASP A 113 14.44 -18.45 -13.24
C ASP A 113 13.03 -19.01 -13.01
N PRO A 114 12.75 -19.57 -11.82
CA PRO A 114 11.45 -20.16 -11.51
C PRO A 114 10.30 -19.15 -11.49
N ALA A 115 10.60 -17.84 -11.50
CA ALA A 115 9.60 -16.77 -11.51
C ALA A 115 9.25 -16.25 -12.92
N HIS A 116 9.82 -16.83 -13.99
CA HIS A 116 9.66 -16.33 -15.36
C HIS A 116 8.19 -16.14 -15.79
N ASP A 117 7.31 -17.07 -15.43
CA ASP A 117 5.87 -17.03 -15.77
C ASP A 117 5.02 -16.15 -14.84
N GLN A 118 5.53 -15.81 -13.64
CA GLN A 118 4.76 -15.12 -12.59
C GLN A 118 4.81 -13.59 -12.70
N ARG A 119 5.59 -13.04 -13.65
CA ARG A 119 5.89 -11.61 -13.79
C ARG A 119 4.79 -10.74 -14.42
N LEU A 120 3.66 -11.33 -14.83
CA LEU A 120 2.54 -10.58 -15.41
C LEU A 120 1.63 -9.93 -14.36
N VAL A 121 1.68 -10.41 -13.12
CA VAL A 121 0.87 -9.89 -12.01
C VAL A 121 1.80 -9.36 -10.92
N ILE A 122 1.65 -8.09 -10.55
CA ILE A 122 2.41 -7.48 -9.47
C ILE A 122 1.95 -8.07 -8.14
N ARG A 123 2.92 -8.58 -7.37
CA ARG A 123 2.70 -9.13 -6.02
C ARG A 123 3.73 -8.54 -5.07
N PRO A 124 3.47 -7.35 -4.49
CA PRO A 124 4.44 -6.69 -3.62
C PRO A 124 4.84 -7.59 -2.44
N SER A 125 6.10 -7.55 -2.03
CA SER A 125 6.63 -8.32 -0.90
C SER A 125 6.36 -7.64 0.45
N ALA A 126 6.69 -8.25 1.58
CA ALA A 126 6.61 -7.59 2.90
C ALA A 126 7.82 -6.67 3.21
N ALA A 127 8.74 -6.47 2.26
CA ALA A 127 9.98 -5.74 2.49
C ALA A 127 9.74 -4.28 2.90
N LYS A 128 10.64 -3.79 3.76
CA LYS A 128 10.57 -2.43 4.34
C LYS A 128 10.92 -1.33 3.34
N TYR A 129 11.80 -1.58 2.37
CA TYR A 129 12.24 -0.56 1.43
C TYR A 129 11.85 -0.90 -0.01
N LEU A 130 11.56 0.15 -0.77
CA LEU A 130 11.35 0.09 -2.21
C LEU A 130 12.30 1.10 -2.89
N PHE A 131 13.06 0.63 -3.87
CA PHE A 131 13.96 1.45 -4.68
C PHE A 131 13.42 1.51 -6.10
N VAL A 132 13.05 2.70 -6.58
CA VAL A 132 12.42 2.89 -7.89
C VAL A 132 13.23 3.85 -8.74
N TYR A 133 13.41 3.54 -10.02
CA TYR A 133 13.97 4.50 -10.98
C TYR A 133 13.51 4.20 -12.41
N PRO A 134 13.36 5.24 -13.26
CA PRO A 134 13.16 5.06 -14.68
C PRO A 134 14.46 4.57 -15.32
N PHE A 135 14.35 3.80 -16.40
CA PHE A 135 15.52 3.29 -17.11
C PHE A 135 15.34 3.44 -18.62
N ILE A 136 16.38 3.95 -19.28
CA ILE A 136 16.45 4.16 -20.72
C ILE A 136 17.78 3.62 -21.24
N LYS A 137 17.72 2.81 -22.29
CA LYS A 137 18.90 2.36 -23.04
C LYS A 137 19.23 3.34 -24.16
N THR A 138 20.50 3.36 -24.55
CA THR A 138 20.96 4.05 -25.75
C THR A 138 20.42 3.36 -27.01
N ARG A 139 20.32 4.11 -28.12
CA ARG A 139 19.89 3.53 -29.41
C ARG A 139 20.82 2.43 -29.91
N SER A 140 22.12 2.52 -29.60
CA SER A 140 23.10 1.49 -29.96
C SER A 140 22.80 0.13 -29.34
N TRP A 141 22.16 0.08 -28.15
CA TRP A 141 21.66 -1.17 -27.57
C TRP A 141 20.75 -1.92 -28.55
N TYR A 142 19.79 -1.21 -29.13
CA TYR A 142 18.79 -1.81 -30.03
C TYR A 142 19.34 -2.18 -31.42
N ALA A 143 20.49 -1.64 -31.80
CA ALA A 143 21.21 -2.04 -33.01
C ALA A 143 21.93 -3.38 -32.85
N LEU A 144 22.17 -3.84 -31.61
CA LEU A 144 22.82 -5.12 -31.35
C LEU A 144 21.90 -6.31 -31.66
N PRO A 145 22.45 -7.41 -32.21
CA PRO A 145 21.76 -8.68 -32.31
C PRO A 145 21.18 -9.13 -30.96
N LYS A 146 20.01 -9.82 -30.97
CA LYS A 146 19.38 -10.34 -29.74
C LYS A 146 20.34 -11.21 -28.93
N THR A 147 21.19 -12.00 -29.60
CA THR A 147 22.17 -12.89 -28.97
C THR A 147 23.21 -12.14 -28.14
N GLU A 148 23.74 -11.03 -28.65
CA GLU A 148 24.69 -10.20 -27.90
C GLU A 148 24.02 -9.54 -26.70
N ARG A 149 22.80 -9.02 -26.89
CA ARG A 149 22.03 -8.47 -25.78
C ARG A 149 21.71 -9.54 -24.72
N GLN A 150 21.37 -10.76 -25.13
CA GLN A 150 21.12 -11.89 -24.23
C GLN A 150 22.37 -12.21 -23.40
N ARG A 151 23.54 -12.32 -24.04
CA ARG A 151 24.83 -12.58 -23.34
C ARG A 151 25.11 -11.54 -22.25
N MET A 152 24.94 -10.26 -22.56
CA MET A 152 25.13 -9.18 -21.58
C MET A 152 24.05 -9.20 -20.48
N MET A 153 22.81 -9.58 -20.81
CA MET A 153 21.76 -9.75 -19.82
C MET A 153 21.98 -10.99 -18.93
N ASP A 154 22.61 -12.05 -19.43
CA ASP A 154 22.98 -13.23 -18.62
C ASP A 154 24.03 -12.87 -17.58
N GLU A 155 25.00 -12.02 -17.92
CA GLU A 155 25.94 -11.41 -16.96
C GLU A 155 25.19 -10.57 -15.92
N HIS A 156 24.34 -9.64 -16.37
CA HIS A 156 23.54 -8.77 -15.50
C HIS A 156 22.71 -9.57 -14.49
N VAL A 157 22.04 -10.64 -14.93
CA VAL A 157 21.26 -11.53 -14.06
C VAL A 157 22.16 -12.31 -13.10
N ARG A 158 23.37 -12.72 -13.53
CA ARG A 158 24.33 -13.40 -12.66
C ARG A 158 24.78 -12.51 -11.50
N VAL A 159 25.00 -11.22 -11.76
CA VAL A 159 25.26 -10.22 -10.71
C VAL A 159 24.06 -10.11 -9.78
N GLY A 160 22.85 -9.91 -10.31
CA GLY A 160 21.63 -9.82 -9.50
C GLY A 160 21.39 -11.03 -8.59
N ARG A 161 21.72 -12.24 -9.05
CA ARG A 161 21.59 -13.48 -8.26
C ARG A 161 22.51 -13.57 -7.05
N LYS A 162 23.55 -12.73 -6.96
CA LYS A 162 24.39 -12.62 -5.75
C LYS A 162 23.65 -11.95 -4.59
N TYR A 163 22.53 -11.27 -4.86
CA TYR A 163 21.71 -10.51 -3.91
C TYR A 163 20.28 -11.08 -3.82
N PRO A 164 20.10 -12.33 -3.36
CA PRO A 164 18.81 -13.04 -3.44
C PRO A 164 17.71 -12.46 -2.54
N THR A 165 18.06 -11.63 -1.56
CA THR A 165 17.17 -10.88 -0.66
C THR A 165 16.52 -9.68 -1.35
N ILE A 166 17.10 -9.18 -2.44
CA ILE A 166 16.56 -8.07 -3.21
C ILE A 166 15.64 -8.61 -4.30
N ARG A 167 14.35 -8.28 -4.20
CA ARG A 167 13.34 -8.70 -5.16
C ARG A 167 13.14 -7.63 -6.23
N LEU A 168 13.28 -8.01 -7.49
CA LEU A 168 13.06 -7.12 -8.63
C LEU A 168 11.63 -7.23 -9.18
N ASN A 169 11.03 -6.07 -9.46
CA ASN A 169 9.84 -5.89 -10.28
C ASN A 169 10.18 -4.94 -11.44
N THR A 170 10.23 -5.46 -12.67
CA THR A 170 10.47 -4.67 -13.89
C THR A 170 9.17 -4.48 -14.66
N THR A 171 8.86 -3.24 -15.01
CA THR A 171 7.72 -2.87 -15.85
C THR A 171 8.18 -2.06 -17.06
N TYR A 172 7.36 -1.98 -18.10
CA TYR A 172 7.74 -1.48 -19.43
C TYR A 172 6.89 -0.28 -19.83
N SER A 173 7.53 0.76 -20.37
CA SER A 173 6.91 2.06 -20.66
C SER A 173 6.96 2.46 -22.13
N TYR A 174 7.47 1.59 -23.02
CA TYR A 174 7.59 1.85 -24.46
C TYR A 174 6.30 2.40 -25.08
N GLY A 175 6.34 3.67 -25.51
CA GLY A 175 5.21 4.36 -26.15
C GLY A 175 4.10 4.80 -25.18
N LEU A 176 4.24 4.51 -23.88
CA LEU A 176 3.32 4.93 -22.82
C LEU A 176 3.83 6.15 -22.06
N ASP A 177 5.15 6.27 -21.92
CA ASP A 177 5.84 7.32 -21.16
C ASP A 177 7.27 7.52 -21.69
N ASP A 178 8.01 8.47 -21.12
CA ASP A 178 9.33 8.90 -21.61
C ASP A 178 10.45 7.87 -21.37
N GLN A 179 10.31 7.01 -20.35
CA GLN A 179 11.24 5.92 -20.07
C GLN A 179 10.89 4.64 -20.83
N GLU A 180 11.85 3.72 -20.92
CA GLU A 180 11.62 2.40 -21.54
C GLU A 180 11.19 1.36 -20.51
N PHE A 181 11.76 1.47 -19.31
CA PHE A 181 11.45 0.62 -18.18
C PHE A 181 11.27 1.46 -16.91
N VAL A 182 10.46 0.95 -15.99
CA VAL A 182 10.52 1.35 -14.59
C VAL A 182 10.95 0.12 -13.80
N VAL A 183 12.07 0.24 -13.11
CA VAL A 183 12.63 -0.84 -12.28
C VAL A 183 12.40 -0.51 -10.82
N ALA A 184 11.79 -1.46 -10.12
CA ALA A 184 11.44 -1.33 -8.72
C ALA A 184 11.98 -2.53 -7.93
N PHE A 185 12.84 -2.27 -6.96
CA PHE A 185 13.47 -3.30 -6.13
C PHE A 185 12.92 -3.22 -4.71
N GLU A 186 12.52 -4.35 -4.16
CA GLU A 186 12.03 -4.50 -2.78
C GLU A 186 13.10 -5.20 -1.94
N GLY A 187 13.42 -4.69 -0.76
CA GLY A 187 14.40 -5.28 0.15
C GLY A 187 14.38 -4.67 1.56
N ASP A 188 15.02 -5.33 2.52
CA ASP A 188 15.04 -4.88 3.92
C ASP A 188 16.34 -4.17 4.33
N GLN A 189 17.38 -4.22 3.48
CA GLN A 189 18.70 -3.64 3.76
C GLN A 189 19.14 -2.71 2.61
N PRO A 190 19.12 -1.38 2.78
CA PRO A 190 19.54 -0.45 1.73
C PRO A 190 21.00 -0.60 1.31
N ALA A 191 21.87 -1.08 2.21
CA ALA A 191 23.28 -1.35 1.90
C ALA A 191 23.43 -2.45 0.83
N GLU A 192 22.63 -3.52 0.89
CA GLU A 192 22.68 -4.59 -0.11
C GLU A 192 22.25 -4.08 -1.50
N PHE A 193 21.25 -3.20 -1.55
CA PHE A 193 20.83 -2.58 -2.80
C PHE A 193 21.91 -1.63 -3.36
N LEU A 194 22.58 -0.88 -2.49
CA LEU A 194 23.70 -0.03 -2.87
C LEU A 194 24.82 -0.85 -3.51
N ASP A 195 25.25 -1.93 -2.85
CA ASP A 195 26.30 -2.83 -3.34
C ASP A 195 25.90 -3.49 -4.66
N LEU A 196 24.65 -3.95 -4.78
CA LEU A 196 24.10 -4.51 -6.02
C LEU A 196 24.21 -3.52 -7.17
N VAL A 197 23.76 -2.27 -6.99
CA VAL A 197 23.81 -1.27 -8.05
C VAL A 197 25.24 -0.87 -8.39
N MET A 198 26.15 -0.83 -7.40
CA MET A 198 27.58 -0.63 -7.65
C MET A 198 28.15 -1.73 -8.56
N GLU A 199 27.88 -3.00 -8.27
CA GLU A 199 28.37 -4.10 -9.09
C GLU A 199 27.72 -4.11 -10.49
N LEU A 200 26.41 -3.82 -10.58
CA LEU A 200 25.72 -3.72 -11.87
C LEU A 200 26.29 -2.63 -12.78
N ARG A 201 26.85 -1.55 -12.20
CA ARG A 201 27.49 -0.47 -12.97
C ARG A 201 28.75 -0.92 -13.71
N GLU A 202 29.41 -1.97 -13.23
CA GLU A 202 30.60 -2.54 -13.85
C GLU A 202 30.28 -3.50 -15.01
N SER A 203 29.02 -3.95 -15.14
CA SER A 203 28.60 -4.88 -16.20
C SER A 203 28.70 -4.27 -17.60
N GLU A 204 28.91 -5.12 -18.63
CA GLU A 204 29.01 -4.66 -20.02
C GLU A 204 27.71 -3.96 -20.48
N ALA A 205 26.55 -4.44 -20.01
CA ALA A 205 25.24 -3.85 -20.30
C ALA A 205 25.10 -2.40 -19.80
N SER A 206 25.89 -2.00 -18.78
CA SER A 206 25.87 -0.68 -18.16
C SER A 206 26.30 0.42 -19.13
N ALA A 207 27.24 0.12 -20.05
CA ALA A 207 27.72 1.05 -21.08
C ALA A 207 26.60 1.53 -22.03
N TYR A 208 25.47 0.84 -22.06
CA TYR A 208 24.31 1.17 -22.88
C TYR A 208 23.21 1.91 -22.13
N THR A 209 23.45 2.36 -20.90
CA THR A 209 22.47 3.13 -20.11
C THR A 209 22.50 4.61 -20.53
N LEU A 210 21.38 5.14 -21.01
CA LEU A 210 21.22 6.56 -21.32
C LEU A 210 20.76 7.35 -20.10
N ARG A 211 19.81 6.81 -19.32
CA ARG A 211 19.27 7.43 -18.11
C ARG A 211 18.74 6.37 -17.16
N ASP A 212 19.18 6.42 -15.91
CA ASP A 212 18.72 5.59 -14.79
C ASP A 212 18.36 6.41 -13.54
N THR A 213 18.18 7.73 -13.73
CA THR A 213 17.88 8.72 -12.69
C THR A 213 16.63 9.54 -13.04
N PRO A 214 15.95 10.11 -12.03
CA PRO A 214 16.25 10.06 -10.59
C PRO A 214 15.91 8.73 -9.92
N THR A 215 16.70 8.35 -8.90
CA THR A 215 16.47 7.15 -8.07
C THR A 215 15.77 7.49 -6.76
N PHE A 216 14.73 6.73 -6.42
CA PHE A 216 13.90 6.95 -5.23
C PHE A 216 14.08 5.81 -4.25
N THR A 217 14.61 6.11 -3.06
CA THR A 217 14.57 5.22 -1.90
C THR A 217 13.34 5.54 -1.07
N CYS A 218 12.45 4.57 -0.93
CA CYS A 218 11.14 4.75 -0.31
C CYS A 218 10.98 3.80 0.88
N VAL A 219 10.36 4.26 1.96
CA VAL A 219 10.11 3.46 3.16
C VAL A 219 8.65 3.01 3.18
N GLN A 220 8.42 1.71 3.25
CA GLN A 220 7.09 1.14 3.36
C GLN A 220 6.51 1.45 4.74
N MET A 221 5.28 1.94 4.76
CA MET A 221 4.56 2.27 5.98
C MET A 221 3.05 2.16 5.75
N GLY A 222 2.25 2.21 6.82
CA GLY A 222 0.80 2.29 6.69
C GLY A 222 0.37 3.63 6.08
N LEU A 223 -0.76 3.68 5.38
CA LEU A 223 -1.29 4.92 4.79
C LEU A 223 -1.45 6.05 5.83
N TRP A 224 -1.89 5.72 7.03
CA TRP A 224 -2.13 6.69 8.09
C TRP A 224 -0.83 7.16 8.73
N GLU A 225 0.11 6.23 8.94
CA GLU A 225 1.48 6.55 9.37
C GLU A 225 2.17 7.48 8.37
N LEU A 226 2.04 7.19 7.07
CA LEU A 226 2.51 8.05 5.98
C LEU A 226 1.96 9.47 6.11
N LEU A 227 0.64 9.61 6.27
CA LEU A 227 0.01 10.93 6.39
C LEU A 227 0.46 11.67 7.66
N ASP A 228 0.77 10.95 8.74
CA ASP A 228 1.34 11.55 9.93
C ASP A 228 2.76 12.10 9.70
N THR A 229 3.57 11.46 8.84
CA THR A 229 4.92 11.97 8.49
C THR A 229 4.89 13.33 7.76
N LEU A 230 3.78 13.71 7.14
CA LEU A 230 3.64 14.99 6.43
C LEU A 230 3.71 16.22 7.35
N GLY A 231 3.60 16.01 8.67
CA GLY A 231 3.58 17.04 9.70
C GLY A 231 2.15 17.53 10.01
N GLY A 232 2.04 18.60 10.80
CA GLY A 232 0.76 19.10 11.29
C GLY A 232 0.13 18.21 12.36
N ALA A 233 -1.12 18.48 12.73
CA ALA A 233 -1.91 17.56 13.53
C ALA A 233 -1.98 16.19 12.84
N GLY A 234 -1.72 15.10 13.59
CA GLY A 234 -1.84 13.76 13.03
C GLY A 234 -3.27 13.51 12.50
N ALA A 235 -3.42 12.65 11.49
CA ALA A 235 -4.72 12.13 11.04
C ALA A 235 -5.49 11.50 12.21
N SER A 236 -4.70 10.98 13.13
CA SER A 236 -4.99 10.66 14.51
C SER A 236 -5.94 11.69 15.21
N ARG A 237 -5.90 13.00 14.93
CA ARG A 237 -6.77 14.03 15.57
C ARG A 237 -8.09 14.35 14.85
N ALA A 238 -8.44 13.64 13.78
CA ALA A 238 -9.41 14.10 12.77
C ALA A 238 -10.84 13.58 12.91
N GLU A 239 -11.06 12.42 13.52
CA GLU A 239 -12.35 12.13 14.14
C GLU A 239 -12.37 12.75 15.52
N PRO A 240 -13.53 13.02 16.14
CA PRO A 240 -13.57 13.37 17.56
C PRO A 240 -13.01 12.18 18.34
N ARG A 241 -11.68 12.14 18.51
CA ARG A 241 -11.02 11.35 19.52
C ARG A 241 -11.52 11.91 20.82
N ARG A 242 -12.60 11.32 21.30
CA ARG A 242 -13.04 11.63 22.66
C ARG A 242 -11.85 11.24 23.54
N PRO A 243 -11.40 12.13 24.42
CA PRO A 243 -10.19 11.91 25.19
C PRO A 243 -10.26 10.58 25.93
N VAL A 244 -9.11 9.91 26.06
CA VAL A 244 -9.00 8.76 26.95
C VAL A 244 -9.43 9.24 28.33
N ARG A 245 -10.39 8.54 28.92
CA ARG A 245 -10.88 8.84 30.27
C ARG A 245 -9.84 8.47 31.30
N ASP A 246 -10.00 8.98 32.51
CA ASP A 246 -9.13 8.65 33.66
C ASP A 246 -9.13 7.14 33.99
N ASP A 247 -10.18 6.41 33.59
CA ASP A 247 -10.30 4.96 33.72
C ASP A 247 -9.64 4.16 32.56
N GLY A 248 -8.95 4.85 31.65
CA GLY A 248 -8.24 4.26 30.51
C GLY A 248 -9.11 3.95 29.28
N PHE A 249 -10.42 4.15 29.34
CA PHE A 249 -11.29 3.88 28.18
C PHE A 249 -11.39 5.08 27.23
N THR A 250 -11.35 4.80 25.92
CA THR A 250 -11.59 5.77 24.85
C THR A 250 -13.04 5.67 24.39
N PRO A 251 -13.86 6.72 24.48
CA PRO A 251 -15.19 6.69 23.88
C PRO A 251 -15.07 6.88 22.36
N VAL A 252 -15.73 6.03 21.58
CA VAL A 252 -15.46 5.90 20.13
C VAL A 252 -16.69 6.09 19.23
N ALA A 253 -17.89 5.82 19.73
CA ALA A 253 -19.13 5.95 18.99
C ALA A 253 -20.33 5.97 19.96
N THR A 254 -21.54 6.20 19.45
CA THR A 254 -22.78 5.90 20.17
C THR A 254 -23.49 4.69 19.58
N LEU A 255 -24.36 4.03 20.34
CA LEU A 255 -25.20 2.93 19.82
C LEU A 255 -26.12 3.40 18.67
N ALA A 256 -26.52 4.67 18.66
CA ALA A 256 -27.32 5.24 17.56
C ALA A 256 -26.53 5.29 16.24
N GLU A 257 -25.20 5.44 16.32
CA GLU A 257 -24.30 5.42 15.15
C GLU A 257 -23.92 4.00 14.71
N LEU A 258 -24.22 2.98 15.52
CA LEU A 258 -23.94 1.58 15.25
C LEU A 258 -25.18 0.72 15.56
N PRO A 259 -26.27 0.83 14.76
CA PRO A 259 -27.48 0.05 14.96
C PRO A 259 -27.23 -1.46 14.80
N ALA A 260 -28.17 -2.29 15.25
CA ALA A 260 -28.06 -3.74 15.14
C ALA A 260 -27.87 -4.18 13.68
N GLY A 261 -26.86 -5.02 13.44
CA GLY A 261 -26.43 -5.48 12.11
C GLY A 261 -25.42 -4.57 11.42
N ALA A 262 -25.13 -3.38 11.95
CA ALA A 262 -24.16 -2.47 11.36
C ALA A 262 -22.72 -2.75 11.83
N SER A 263 -21.78 -2.30 11.02
CA SER A 263 -20.36 -2.20 11.34
C SER A 263 -19.90 -0.75 11.17
N LYS A 264 -18.88 -0.35 11.94
CA LYS A 264 -18.32 1.00 11.86
C LYS A 264 -16.83 0.96 12.18
N ARG A 265 -16.04 1.69 11.40
CA ARG A 265 -14.65 1.98 11.78
C ARG A 265 -14.62 3.13 12.77
N VAL A 266 -13.79 2.99 13.79
CA VAL A 266 -13.52 4.03 14.79
C VAL A 266 -12.04 4.03 15.17
N TYR A 267 -11.62 4.99 15.98
CA TYR A 267 -10.26 5.08 16.49
C TYR A 267 -10.24 5.06 18.02
N ALA A 268 -9.51 4.11 18.60
CA ALA A 268 -9.21 4.07 20.03
C ALA A 268 -7.72 4.34 20.21
N ALA A 269 -7.36 5.46 20.85
CA ALA A 269 -6.00 6.00 20.79
C ALA A 269 -5.48 6.02 19.32
N ASN A 270 -4.35 5.37 19.02
CA ASN A 270 -3.76 5.31 17.69
C ASN A 270 -4.21 4.12 16.83
N ASP A 271 -5.09 3.26 17.35
CA ASP A 271 -5.51 2.06 16.66
C ASP A 271 -6.82 2.27 15.90
N ALA A 272 -6.84 1.84 14.63
CA ALA A 272 -8.08 1.72 13.87
C ALA A 272 -8.81 0.44 14.30
N VAL A 273 -10.01 0.60 14.83
CA VAL A 273 -10.84 -0.46 15.39
C VAL A 273 -12.10 -0.61 14.53
N ALA A 274 -12.45 -1.85 14.18
CA ALA A 274 -13.71 -2.19 13.55
C ALA A 274 -14.70 -2.60 14.63
N LEU A 275 -15.77 -1.83 14.77
CA LEU A 275 -16.93 -2.16 15.57
C LEU A 275 -17.93 -2.95 14.73
N PHE A 276 -18.57 -3.94 15.36
CA PHE A 276 -19.66 -4.72 14.78
C PHE A 276 -20.76 -4.87 15.81
N ASN A 277 -22.00 -4.55 15.44
CA ASN A 277 -23.16 -4.81 16.28
C ASN A 277 -23.88 -6.07 15.77
N VAL A 278 -23.64 -7.21 16.42
CA VAL A 278 -24.24 -8.49 16.06
C VAL A 278 -25.38 -8.78 17.04
N GLY A 279 -26.61 -8.65 16.58
CA GLY A 279 -27.79 -8.95 17.40
C GLY A 279 -27.90 -8.10 18.67
N GLY A 280 -27.42 -6.85 18.65
CA GLY A 280 -27.41 -5.95 19.80
C GLY A 280 -26.12 -5.98 20.62
N THR A 281 -25.26 -6.97 20.39
CA THR A 281 -23.96 -7.07 21.06
C THR A 281 -22.88 -6.39 20.24
N VAL A 282 -22.11 -5.49 20.87
CA VAL A 282 -21.01 -4.79 20.21
C VAL A 282 -19.69 -5.55 20.38
N TYR A 283 -19.03 -5.84 19.27
CA TYR A 283 -17.70 -6.43 19.18
C TYR A 283 -16.71 -5.44 18.58
N ALA A 284 -15.45 -5.55 18.97
CA ALA A 284 -14.38 -4.70 18.48
C ALA A 284 -13.12 -5.51 18.17
N ILE A 285 -12.63 -5.41 16.94
CA ILE A 285 -11.37 -6.01 16.48
C ILE A 285 -10.52 -4.99 15.75
N ALA A 286 -9.25 -5.28 15.51
CA ALA A 286 -8.41 -4.41 14.69
C ALA A 286 -9.01 -4.30 13.29
N ASN A 287 -9.13 -3.09 12.77
CA ASN A 287 -9.77 -2.88 11.48
C ASN A 287 -8.93 -3.39 10.30
N ARG A 288 -7.66 -3.78 10.51
CA ARG A 288 -6.76 -4.21 9.44
C ARG A 288 -6.64 -5.72 9.42
N CYS A 289 -7.07 -6.33 8.33
CA CYS A 289 -6.84 -7.75 8.05
C CYS A 289 -5.33 -8.08 8.11
N THR A 290 -4.95 -9.16 8.79
CA THR A 290 -3.56 -9.59 8.93
C THR A 290 -2.92 -10.13 7.64
N HIS A 291 -3.72 -10.43 6.60
CA HIS A 291 -3.22 -10.87 5.30
C HIS A 291 -2.78 -9.70 4.42
N ALA A 292 -3.72 -8.85 4.02
CA ALA A 292 -3.47 -7.76 3.07
C ALA A 292 -3.90 -6.38 3.60
N ARG A 293 -4.15 -6.24 4.92
CA ARG A 293 -4.51 -4.97 5.59
C ARG A 293 -5.85 -4.33 5.16
N ALA A 294 -6.71 -5.10 4.51
CA ALA A 294 -8.09 -4.73 4.20
C ALA A 294 -8.86 -4.21 5.42
N SER A 295 -9.77 -3.27 5.19
CA SER A 295 -10.71 -2.73 6.19
C SER A 295 -11.74 -3.79 6.57
N LEU A 296 -11.66 -4.33 7.79
CA LEU A 296 -12.57 -5.38 8.24
C LEU A 296 -13.97 -4.85 8.55
N SER A 297 -14.12 -3.58 8.92
CA SER A 297 -15.44 -2.96 9.10
C SER A 297 -16.29 -2.94 7.83
N GLU A 298 -15.67 -3.09 6.66
CA GLU A 298 -16.35 -3.20 5.36
C GLU A 298 -16.64 -4.65 4.95
N GLY A 299 -16.24 -5.62 5.77
CA GLY A 299 -16.46 -7.04 5.51
C GLY A 299 -17.89 -7.50 5.75
N ALA A 300 -18.28 -8.59 5.08
CA ALA A 300 -19.59 -9.20 5.28
C ALA A 300 -19.64 -9.94 6.63
N VAL A 301 -20.63 -9.60 7.46
CA VAL A 301 -20.83 -10.22 8.78
C VAL A 301 -21.71 -11.45 8.64
N ASP A 302 -21.29 -12.55 9.26
CA ASP A 302 -22.11 -13.74 9.52
C ASP A 302 -22.53 -13.73 11.00
N PRO A 303 -23.79 -13.36 11.32
CA PRO A 303 -24.28 -13.31 12.69
C PRO A 303 -24.32 -14.69 13.36
N GLY A 304 -24.56 -15.76 12.59
CA GLY A 304 -24.66 -17.12 13.12
C GLY A 304 -23.29 -17.67 13.54
N ARG A 305 -22.21 -17.23 12.89
CA ARG A 305 -20.83 -17.58 13.24
C ARG A 305 -20.11 -16.53 14.09
N CYS A 306 -20.76 -15.40 14.38
CA CYS A 306 -20.15 -14.22 14.98
C CYS A 306 -18.80 -13.88 14.32
N ALA A 307 -18.82 -13.76 12.99
CA ALA A 307 -17.62 -13.67 12.18
C ALA A 307 -17.73 -12.59 11.09
N VAL A 308 -16.59 -12.06 10.67
CA VAL A 308 -16.50 -11.15 9.52
C VAL A 308 -15.67 -11.78 8.41
N THR A 309 -16.18 -11.69 7.19
CA THR A 309 -15.47 -12.08 5.96
C THR A 309 -14.80 -10.85 5.38
N CYS A 310 -13.47 -10.88 5.33
CA CYS A 310 -12.64 -9.83 4.75
C CYS A 310 -13.05 -9.54 3.29
N PRO A 311 -13.26 -8.27 2.91
CA PRO A 311 -13.83 -7.92 1.61
C PRO A 311 -12.88 -8.18 0.42
N TRP A 312 -11.58 -8.38 0.66
CA TRP A 312 -10.61 -8.53 -0.44
C TRP A 312 -10.37 -9.98 -0.86
N HIS A 313 -10.03 -10.84 0.10
CA HIS A 313 -9.60 -12.22 -0.19
C HIS A 313 -10.43 -13.26 0.57
N ALA A 314 -11.60 -12.87 1.08
CA ALA A 314 -12.56 -13.74 1.75
C ALA A 314 -12.04 -14.49 3.01
N GLY A 315 -10.93 -14.03 3.58
CA GLY A 315 -10.46 -14.53 4.88
C GLY A 315 -11.47 -14.22 5.98
N VAL A 316 -11.80 -15.20 6.81
CA VAL A 316 -12.85 -15.08 7.83
C VAL A 316 -12.22 -14.97 9.22
N PHE A 317 -12.64 -13.98 10.00
CA PHE A 317 -12.17 -13.76 11.37
C PHE A 317 -13.34 -13.87 12.36
N SER A 318 -13.09 -14.48 13.52
CA SER A 318 -14.00 -14.44 14.67
C SER A 318 -14.04 -13.02 15.23
N LEU A 319 -15.22 -12.45 15.42
CA LEU A 319 -15.40 -11.15 16.06
C LEU A 319 -15.15 -11.22 17.58
N GLU A 320 -15.33 -12.39 18.18
CA GLU A 320 -15.14 -12.62 19.61
C GLU A 320 -13.66 -12.73 19.95
N THR A 321 -12.91 -13.51 19.17
CA THR A 321 -11.54 -13.91 19.52
C THR A 321 -10.47 -13.35 18.59
N GLY A 322 -10.88 -12.78 17.45
CA GLY A 322 -9.96 -12.34 16.40
C GLY A 322 -9.28 -13.49 15.63
N GLN A 323 -9.56 -14.74 15.98
CA GLN A 323 -8.96 -15.91 15.34
C GLN A 323 -9.38 -16.04 13.88
N VAL A 324 -8.47 -16.59 13.06
CA VAL A 324 -8.77 -16.91 11.67
C VAL A 324 -9.64 -18.17 11.65
N LEU A 325 -10.85 -18.04 11.11
CA LEU A 325 -11.78 -19.15 10.90
C LEU A 325 -11.67 -19.74 9.49
N SER A 326 -11.18 -18.95 8.53
CA SER A 326 -10.91 -19.39 7.16
C SER A 326 -9.83 -18.52 6.53
N GLY A 327 -8.92 -19.16 5.78
CA GLY A 327 -7.82 -18.49 5.06
C GLY A 327 -8.30 -17.57 3.93
N PRO A 328 -7.40 -16.80 3.30
CA PRO A 328 -5.94 -16.92 3.32
C PRO A 328 -5.12 -16.36 4.51
N PRO A 329 -5.64 -15.53 5.43
CA PRO A 329 -4.87 -15.12 6.61
C PRO A 329 -4.38 -16.32 7.42
N VAL A 330 -3.23 -16.18 8.09
CA VAL A 330 -2.69 -17.20 9.00
C VAL A 330 -2.42 -16.66 10.42
N LEU A 331 -2.59 -15.35 10.61
CA LEU A 331 -2.42 -14.67 11.90
C LEU A 331 -3.75 -14.10 12.37
N PRO A 332 -4.09 -14.18 13.68
CA PRO A 332 -5.29 -13.57 14.23
C PRO A 332 -5.18 -12.04 14.22
N VAL A 333 -6.33 -11.36 14.28
CA VAL A 333 -6.38 -9.92 14.56
C VAL A 333 -6.53 -9.66 16.05
N PRO A 334 -5.98 -8.55 16.59
CA PRO A 334 -6.29 -8.12 17.95
C PRO A 334 -7.78 -7.88 18.16
N THR A 335 -8.29 -8.24 19.34
CA THR A 335 -9.62 -7.85 19.84
C THR A 335 -9.46 -6.72 20.86
N TYR A 336 -10.52 -5.95 21.05
CA TYR A 336 -10.57 -4.86 22.02
C TYR A 336 -11.74 -5.06 22.97
N ARG A 337 -11.51 -4.79 24.25
CA ARG A 337 -12.57 -4.78 25.25
C ARG A 337 -13.50 -3.59 25.04
N VAL A 338 -14.79 -3.89 24.91
CA VAL A 338 -15.87 -2.91 24.74
C VAL A 338 -16.62 -2.70 26.06
N LYS A 339 -16.99 -1.46 26.35
CA LYS A 339 -17.89 -1.08 27.46
C LYS A 339 -18.98 -0.17 26.93
N LEU A 340 -20.22 -0.38 27.37
CA LEU A 340 -21.36 0.50 27.05
C LEU A 340 -21.72 1.31 28.30
N GLU A 341 -21.77 2.63 28.18
CA GLU A 341 -22.23 3.52 29.24
C GLU A 341 -23.11 4.63 28.65
N GLY A 342 -24.36 4.74 29.12
CA GLY A 342 -25.28 5.80 28.68
C GLY A 342 -25.44 5.88 27.15
N GLY A 343 -25.41 4.74 26.44
CA GLY A 343 -25.48 4.68 24.99
C GLY A 343 -24.18 5.00 24.24
N THR A 344 -23.08 5.29 24.96
CA THR A 344 -21.75 5.49 24.40
C THR A 344 -20.96 4.18 24.40
N ILE A 345 -20.31 3.89 23.27
CA ILE A 345 -19.37 2.79 23.09
C ILE A 345 -17.97 3.25 23.51
N LEU A 346 -17.35 2.51 24.42
CA LEU A 346 -16.03 2.76 24.99
C LEU A 346 -15.10 1.58 24.70
N ILE A 347 -13.84 1.86 24.37
CA ILE A 347 -12.81 0.87 24.04
C ILE A 347 -11.64 0.98 25.03
N ALA A 348 -11.19 -0.16 25.56
CA ALA A 348 -10.03 -0.23 26.47
C ALA A 348 -8.68 -0.07 25.73
N PRO A 349 -7.58 0.22 26.44
CA PRO A 349 -6.23 0.23 25.87
C PRO A 349 -5.83 -1.16 25.36
N ALA A 350 -4.93 -1.21 24.36
CA ALA A 350 -4.49 -2.42 23.64
C ALA A 350 -3.85 -3.53 24.51
N GLU A 351 -3.63 -3.30 25.81
CA GLU A 351 -3.10 -4.28 26.76
C GLU A 351 -4.20 -5.16 27.40
N ALA A 352 -5.47 -4.75 27.36
CA ALA A 352 -6.59 -5.49 27.95
C ALA A 352 -7.15 -6.54 26.97
N ARG A 353 -6.48 -7.69 26.88
CA ARG A 353 -6.74 -8.78 25.90
C ARG A 353 -7.84 -9.77 26.29
N GLU A 354 -8.90 -9.32 26.95
CA GLU A 354 -10.05 -10.20 27.21
C GLU A 354 -11.20 -9.91 26.24
N PRO A 355 -11.75 -10.94 25.56
CA PRO A 355 -12.92 -10.77 24.71
C PRO A 355 -14.09 -10.31 25.59
N THR A 356 -14.63 -9.12 25.34
CA THR A 356 -15.75 -8.62 26.14
C THR A 356 -16.93 -8.26 25.25
N VAL A 357 -17.97 -9.09 25.37
CA VAL A 357 -19.34 -8.85 24.92
C VAL A 357 -19.91 -7.70 25.77
N ALA A 358 -20.31 -6.61 25.15
CA ALA A 358 -21.17 -5.62 25.81
C ALA A 358 -22.61 -5.86 25.36
N ARG A 359 -23.50 -6.13 26.33
CA ARG A 359 -24.95 -6.24 26.15
C ARG A 359 -25.66 -4.95 26.50
#